data_AF-A0A109BJI6-F1
#
_entry.id   AF-A0A109BJI6-F1
#
_cell.length_a   1.000
_cell.length_b   1.000
_cell.length_c   1.000
_cell.angle_alpha   90.00
_cell.angle_beta   90.00
_cell.angle_gamma   90.00
#
_symmetry.space_group_name_H-M   'P 1'
#
loop_
_entity.id
_entity.type
_entity.pdbx_description
1 polymer ?
#
loop_
_entity_poly.entity_id
_entity_poly.type
_entity_poly.pdbx_seq_one_letter_code
_entity_poly.pdbx_strand_id
1 'polypeptide(L)'
;MLKVVVAVLAVLAVAKLWAQDRLYRDGAEEALLQAYRDRAIAACQSAPPEVLSASAMPLWTQPASVDLVIGRTDVDVHIWQLDSEHWPARFRHPHVVLTLDDRATPICRYDVIEGRAYVTQM
;
A
#
# COMPACT_ATOMS: atom_id res chain seq x y z
N MET A 1 5.47 -46.20 -10.31
CA MET A 1 6.10 -45.71 -9.06
C MET A 1 6.89 -44.42 -9.28
N LEU A 2 7.85 -44.36 -10.22
CA LEU A 2 8.62 -43.14 -10.50
C LEU A 2 7.76 -41.89 -10.79
N LYS A 3 6.70 -42.02 -11.59
CA LYS A 3 5.79 -40.91 -11.91
C LYS A 3 5.10 -40.30 -10.67
N VAL A 4 4.78 -41.12 -9.67
CA VAL A 4 4.16 -40.67 -8.42
C VAL A 4 5.18 -39.93 -7.56
N VAL A 5 6.41 -40.45 -7.48
CA VAL A 5 7.51 -39.78 -6.76
C VAL A 5 7.80 -38.41 -7.37
N VAL A 6 7.89 -38.33 -8.70
CA VAL A 6 8.11 -37.07 -9.42
C VAL A 6 6.96 -36.09 -9.17
N ALA A 7 5.71 -36.55 -9.22
CA ALA A 7 4.54 -35.70 -8.94
C ALA A 7 4.56 -35.15 -7.51
N VAL A 8 4.86 -35.99 -6.52
CA VAL A 8 4.97 -35.57 -5.12
C VAL A 8 6.08 -34.54 -4.93
N LEU A 9 7.26 -34.76 -5.52
CA LEU A 9 8.37 -33.80 -5.45
C LEU A 9 8.02 -32.46 -6.10
N ALA A 10 7.32 -32.48 -7.24
CA ALA A 10 6.88 -31.26 -7.91
C ALA A 10 5.91 -30.44 -7.03
N VAL A 11 4.94 -31.10 -6.39
CA VAL A 11 4.01 -30.45 -5.47
C VAL A 11 4.74 -29.86 -4.26
N LEU A 12 5.68 -30.60 -3.67
CA LEU A 12 6.50 -30.11 -2.55
C LEU A 12 7.35 -28.90 -2.94
N ALA A 13 7.93 -28.90 -4.14
CA ALA A 13 8.71 -27.77 -4.63
C ALA A 13 7.85 -26.52 -4.82
N VAL A 14 6.66 -26.65 -5.42
CA VAL A 14 5.69 -25.55 -5.57
C VAL A 14 5.25 -25.03 -4.21
N ALA A 15 4.90 -25.92 -3.28
CA ALA A 15 4.48 -25.54 -1.93
C ALA A 15 5.58 -24.78 -1.18
N LYS A 16 6.84 -25.22 -1.33
CA LYS A 16 8.00 -24.54 -0.73
C LYS A 16 8.20 -23.15 -1.30
N LEU A 17 8.22 -23.01 -2.62
CA LEU A 17 8.38 -21.71 -3.28
C LEU A 17 7.26 -20.74 -2.87
N TRP A 18 6.02 -21.23 -2.82
CA TRP A 18 4.88 -20.46 -2.38
C TRP A 18 5.01 -19.99 -0.93
N ALA A 19 5.41 -20.88 -0.01
CA ALA A 19 5.62 -20.52 1.39
C ALA A 19 6.75 -19.51 1.56
N GLN A 20 7.84 -19.66 0.81
CA GLN A 20 8.97 -18.72 0.84
C GLN A 20 8.56 -17.35 0.31
N ASP A 21 7.95 -17.29 -0.88
CA ASP A 21 7.49 -16.02 -1.48
C ASP A 21 6.52 -15.27 -0.56
N ARG A 22 5.59 -16.00 0.08
CA ARG A 22 4.66 -15.40 1.06
C ARG A 22 5.41 -14.79 2.25
N LEU A 23 6.32 -15.54 2.88
CA LEU A 23 7.08 -15.04 4.03
C LEU A 23 7.96 -13.83 3.66
N TYR A 24 8.53 -13.81 2.46
CA TYR A 24 9.31 -12.67 1.98
C TYR A 24 8.43 -11.43 1.76
N ARG A 25 7.21 -11.60 1.22
CA ARG A 25 6.28 -10.48 1.02
C ARG A 25 5.79 -9.91 2.34
N ASP A 26 5.37 -10.78 3.26
CA ASP A 26 4.88 -10.37 4.59
C ASP A 26 5.99 -9.61 5.34
N GLY A 27 7.23 -10.12 5.32
CA GLY A 27 8.37 -9.44 5.95
C GLY A 27 8.79 -8.13 5.26
N ALA A 28 8.67 -8.04 3.94
CA ALA A 28 8.95 -6.82 3.20
C ALA A 28 7.90 -5.72 3.47
N GLU A 29 6.63 -6.11 3.59
CA GLU A 29 5.54 -5.22 3.95
C GLU A 29 5.77 -4.61 5.34
N GLU A 30 6.03 -5.44 6.35
CA GLU A 30 6.30 -4.98 7.71
C GLU A 30 7.50 -4.03 7.78
N ALA A 31 8.59 -4.35 7.06
CA ALA A 31 9.79 -3.50 7.01
C ALA A 31 9.51 -2.14 6.36
N LEU A 32 8.71 -2.11 5.28
CA LEU A 32 8.32 -0.87 4.60
C LEU A 32 7.39 -0.04 5.49
N LEU A 33 6.40 -0.67 6.13
CA LEU A 33 5.50 0.00 7.06
C LEU A 33 6.27 0.61 8.23
N GLN A 34 7.20 -0.14 8.84
CA GLN A 34 8.02 0.37 9.93
C GLN A 34 8.91 1.54 9.50
N ALA A 35 9.45 1.51 8.28
CA ALA A 35 10.32 2.58 7.77
C ALA A 35 9.58 3.87 7.36
N TYR A 36 8.35 3.73 6.85
CA TYR A 36 7.63 4.84 6.22
C TYR A 36 6.41 5.33 6.99
N ARG A 37 5.95 4.63 8.04
CA ARG A 37 4.80 5.06 8.85
C ARG A 37 4.95 6.49 9.36
N ASP A 38 6.07 6.82 10.00
CA ASP A 38 6.27 8.15 10.58
C ASP A 38 6.32 9.25 9.51
N ARG A 39 6.91 8.94 8.35
CA ARG A 39 6.94 9.85 7.19
C ARG A 39 5.55 10.05 6.60
N ALA A 40 4.76 8.98 6.51
CA ALA A 40 3.37 9.06 6.06
C ALA A 40 2.55 9.93 7.01
N ILE A 41 2.66 9.73 8.32
CA ILE A 41 1.98 10.56 9.33
C ILE A 41 2.37 12.03 9.18
N ALA A 42 3.68 12.34 9.07
CA ALA A 42 4.16 13.70 8.89
C ALA A 42 3.64 14.34 7.59
N ALA A 43 3.66 13.59 6.48
CA ALA A 43 3.17 14.07 5.19
C ALA A 43 1.66 14.34 5.21
N CYS A 44 0.88 13.43 5.82
CA CYS A 44 -0.58 13.59 5.97
C CYS A 44 -0.94 14.78 6.87
N GLN A 45 -0.13 15.07 7.88
CA GLN A 45 -0.29 16.27 8.72
C GLN A 45 0.05 17.56 7.97
N SER A 46 1.02 17.52 7.05
CA SER A 46 1.41 18.69 6.24
C SER A 46 0.51 18.95 5.03
N ALA A 47 -0.55 18.13 4.84
CA ALA A 47 -1.44 18.28 3.71
C ALA A 47 -2.18 19.65 3.75
N PRO A 48 -2.52 20.23 2.58
CA PRO A 48 -3.15 21.55 2.52
C PRO A 48 -4.51 21.57 3.25
N PRO A 49 -4.86 22.68 3.92
CA PRO A 49 -6.12 22.81 4.67
C PRO A 49 -7.39 22.81 3.80
N GLU A 50 -7.28 22.93 2.47
CA GLU A 50 -8.43 22.80 1.55
C GLU A 50 -9.00 21.37 1.50
N VAL A 51 -8.18 20.36 1.84
CA VAL A 51 -8.57 18.94 1.84
C VAL A 51 -8.79 18.40 3.26
N LEU A 52 -8.19 19.07 4.25
CA LEU A 52 -8.37 18.75 5.66
C LEU A 52 -9.61 19.47 6.19
N SER A 53 -10.74 18.77 6.37
CA SER A 53 -11.78 19.26 7.29
C SER A 53 -11.11 19.65 8.61
N ALA A 54 -11.55 20.74 9.23
CA ALA A 54 -10.99 21.27 10.49
C ALA A 54 -10.94 20.24 11.65
N SER A 55 -11.60 19.08 11.49
CA SER A 55 -11.52 17.92 12.38
C SER A 55 -10.30 17.00 12.17
N ALA A 56 -9.52 17.13 11.09
CA ALA A 56 -8.45 16.21 10.70
C ALA A 56 -7.10 16.43 11.40
N MET A 57 -6.93 17.53 12.15
CA MET A 57 -5.75 17.79 12.96
C MET A 57 -6.18 17.71 14.44
N PRO A 58 -5.75 16.70 15.24
CA PRO A 58 -4.51 15.90 15.15
C PRO A 58 -4.75 14.40 14.89
N LEU A 59 -5.69 14.06 14.00
CA LEU A 59 -6.20 12.69 13.86
C LEU A 59 -5.12 11.68 13.38
N TRP A 60 -4.19 12.09 12.50
CA TRP A 60 -3.21 11.16 11.91
C TRP A 60 -2.13 10.64 12.86
N THR A 61 -2.05 11.14 14.10
CA THR A 61 -1.09 10.65 15.09
C THR A 61 -1.42 9.25 15.61
N GLN A 62 -2.70 8.88 15.58
CA GLN A 62 -3.19 7.56 15.97
C GLN A 62 -4.16 7.05 14.89
N PRO A 63 -3.64 6.59 13.74
CA PRO A 63 -4.47 5.96 12.73
C PRO A 63 -5.05 4.65 13.25
N ALA A 64 -6.29 4.33 12.88
CA ALA A 64 -6.96 3.09 13.20
C ALA A 64 -6.34 1.90 12.45
N SER A 65 -5.98 2.09 11.18
CA SER A 65 -5.19 1.12 10.39
C SER A 65 -4.07 1.80 9.62
N VAL A 66 -3.02 1.02 9.37
CA VAL A 66 -1.87 1.40 8.54
C VAL A 66 -1.61 0.22 7.61
N ASP A 67 -1.96 0.39 6.34
CA ASP A 67 -1.90 -0.69 5.35
C ASP A 67 -0.96 -0.32 4.20
N LEU A 68 -0.25 -1.29 3.63
CA LEU A 68 0.58 -1.09 2.45
C LEU A 68 -0.19 -1.56 1.21
N VAL A 69 -0.43 -0.66 0.27
CA VAL A 69 -1.16 -0.97 -0.97
C VAL A 69 -0.32 -0.60 -2.18
N ILE A 70 -0.36 -1.42 -3.23
CA ILE A 70 0.30 -1.11 -4.51
C ILE A 70 -0.69 -0.41 -5.43
N GLY A 71 -0.31 0.78 -5.90
CA GLY A 71 -1.11 1.61 -6.79
C GLY A 71 -2.26 2.35 -6.09
N ARG A 72 -2.91 3.24 -6.85
CA ARG A 72 -3.95 4.14 -6.33
C ARG A 72 -5.12 4.26 -7.31
N THR A 73 -6.32 3.86 -6.91
CA THR A 73 -7.46 3.70 -7.84
C THR A 73 -8.14 4.98 -8.30
N ASP A 74 -7.87 6.10 -7.65
CA ASP A 74 -8.36 7.45 -7.94
C ASP A 74 -7.58 8.16 -9.07
N VAL A 75 -6.46 7.59 -9.52
CA VAL A 75 -5.73 8.08 -10.69
C VAL A 75 -6.44 7.62 -11.95
N ASP A 76 -6.90 8.58 -12.76
CA ASP A 76 -7.58 8.32 -14.03
C ASP A 76 -6.58 7.92 -15.14
N VAL A 77 -6.08 6.68 -15.04
CA VAL A 77 -5.23 6.05 -16.04
C VAL A 77 -5.68 4.61 -16.25
N HIS A 78 -5.81 4.24 -17.52
CA HIS A 78 -6.17 2.90 -17.92
C HIS A 78 -4.94 1.99 -18.06
N ILE A 79 -5.13 0.68 -17.92
CA ILE A 79 -4.03 -0.30 -17.92
C ILE A 79 -3.19 -0.30 -19.21
N TRP A 80 -3.79 0.06 -20.36
CA TRP A 80 -3.12 0.11 -21.66
C TRP A 80 -2.34 1.41 -21.92
N GLN A 81 -2.49 2.44 -21.08
CA GLN A 81 -1.81 3.73 -21.25
C GLN A 81 -0.41 3.71 -20.61
N LEU A 82 0.45 2.77 -21.05
CA LEU A 82 1.76 2.49 -20.46
C LEU A 82 2.73 3.69 -20.49
N ASP A 83 2.57 4.59 -21.47
CA ASP A 83 3.41 5.77 -21.64
C ASP A 83 2.99 6.97 -20.76
N SER A 84 1.91 6.83 -19.98
CA SER A 84 1.45 7.89 -19.07
C SER A 84 2.38 8.02 -17.86
N GLU A 85 2.78 9.25 -17.53
CA GLU A 85 3.59 9.56 -16.34
C GLU A 85 2.92 9.11 -15.03
N HIS A 86 1.57 9.01 -15.02
CA HIS A 86 0.80 8.61 -13.84
C HIS A 86 0.52 7.09 -13.79
N TRP A 87 0.89 6.33 -14.82
CA TRP A 87 0.71 4.88 -14.85
C TRP A 87 1.42 4.18 -13.69
N PRO A 88 2.69 4.54 -13.33
CA PRO A 88 3.35 3.97 -12.17
C PRO A 88 2.62 4.27 -10.85
N ALA A 89 2.10 5.48 -10.66
CA ALA A 89 1.33 5.83 -9.47
C ALA A 89 0.03 5.01 -9.37
N ARG A 90 -0.61 4.71 -10.51
CA ARG A 90 -1.86 3.93 -10.57
C ARG A 90 -1.67 2.44 -10.29
N PHE A 91 -0.56 1.83 -10.71
CA PHE A 91 -0.40 0.36 -10.73
C PHE A 91 0.89 -0.19 -10.09
N ARG A 92 1.90 0.63 -9.81
CA ARG A 92 3.24 0.15 -9.41
C ARG A 92 3.77 0.75 -8.10
N HIS A 93 3.47 2.01 -7.81
CA HIS A 93 4.02 2.66 -6.63
C HIS A 93 3.42 2.09 -5.34
N PRO A 94 4.25 1.74 -4.34
CA PRO A 94 3.78 1.39 -3.02
C PRO A 94 3.27 2.64 -2.29
N HIS A 95 2.09 2.51 -1.70
CA HIS A 95 1.42 3.55 -0.94
C HIS A 95 1.14 3.05 0.48
N VAL A 96 1.47 3.87 1.48
CA VAL A 96 1.04 3.64 2.86
C VAL A 96 -0.30 4.34 3.04
N VAL A 97 -1.33 3.55 3.35
CA VAL A 97 -2.70 4.02 3.55
C VAL A 97 -2.97 4.13 5.05
N LEU A 98 -3.31 5.32 5.50
CA LEU A 98 -3.74 5.60 6.86
C LEU A 98 -5.26 5.79 6.87
N THR A 99 -5.95 5.06 7.73
CA THR A 99 -7.38 5.23 7.99
C THR A 99 -7.60 5.65 9.44
N LEU A 100 -8.65 6.43 9.69
CA LEU A 100 -8.95 6.98 11.02
C LEU A 100 -10.11 6.27 11.71
N ASP A 101 -11.07 5.78 10.92
CA ASP A 101 -12.17 4.91 11.33
C ASP A 101 -12.74 4.22 10.08
N ASP A 102 -13.35 3.05 10.26
CA ASP A 102 -13.87 2.17 9.21
C ASP A 102 -15.17 2.73 8.56
N ARG A 103 -15.71 3.84 9.11
CA ARG A 103 -17.01 4.41 8.74
C ARG A 103 -16.92 5.82 8.16
N ALA A 104 -16.32 5.93 6.97
CA ALA A 104 -16.29 7.14 6.14
C ALA A 104 -15.52 8.32 6.76
N THR A 105 -14.31 8.06 7.24
CA THR A 105 -13.35 9.09 7.63
C THR A 105 -12.39 9.43 6.49
N PRO A 106 -11.70 10.58 6.52
CA PRO A 106 -10.67 10.85 5.52
C PRO A 106 -9.65 9.71 5.46
N ILE A 107 -9.28 9.31 4.25
CA ILE A 107 -8.23 8.33 3.98
C ILE A 107 -7.02 9.11 3.49
N CYS A 108 -5.87 8.91 4.12
CA CYS A 108 -4.60 9.47 3.62
C CYS A 108 -3.78 8.37 2.96
N ARG A 109 -3.30 8.63 1.74
CA ARG A 109 -2.42 7.74 1.00
C ARG A 109 -1.09 8.43 0.77
N TYR A 110 -0.02 7.87 1.33
CA TYR A 110 1.34 8.37 1.17
C TYR A 110 2.07 7.54 0.11
N ASP A 111 2.47 8.17 -0.99
CA ASP A 111 3.33 7.57 -2.02
C ASP A 111 4.78 7.54 -1.52
N VAL A 112 5.33 6.33 -1.37
CA VAL A 112 6.67 6.09 -0.86
C VAL A 112 7.77 6.54 -1.84
N ILE A 113 7.49 6.52 -3.14
CA ILE A 113 8.43 6.88 -4.21
C ILE A 113 8.49 8.39 -4.39
N GLU A 114 7.32 9.04 -4.44
CA GLU A 114 7.24 10.49 -4.63
C GLU A 114 7.37 11.29 -3.34
N GLY A 115 7.20 10.65 -2.18
CA GLY A 115 7.23 11.30 -0.88
C GLY A 115 6.06 12.25 -0.64
N ARG A 116 4.92 12.02 -1.31
CA ARG A 116 3.73 12.89 -1.25
C ARG A 116 2.55 12.17 -0.63
N ALA A 117 1.75 12.92 0.13
CA ALA A 117 0.50 12.45 0.72
C ALA A 117 -0.71 12.99 -0.06
N TYR A 118 -1.70 12.12 -0.23
CA TYR A 118 -2.95 12.40 -0.92
C TYR A 118 -4.08 12.06 0.04
N VAL A 119 -4.83 13.07 0.47
CA VAL A 119 -5.97 12.89 1.38
C VAL A 119 -7.25 12.90 0.55
N THR A 120 -8.12 11.94 0.77
CA THR A 120 -9.44 11.87 0.11
C THR A 120 -10.52 11.77 1.17
N GLN A 121 -11.58 12.56 1.04
CA GLN A 121 -12.82 12.38 1.79
C GLN A 121 -13.77 11.52 0.94
N MET A 122 -14.37 10.50 1.56
CA MET A 122 -15.48 9.74 0.96
C MET A 122 -16.79 10.52 1.08
#